data_AF-A0A973GU79-F1
#
_entry.id   AF-A0A973GU79-F1
#
_cell.length_a   1.000
_cell.length_b   1.000
_cell.length_c   1.000
_cell.angle_alpha   90.00
_cell.angle_beta   90.00
_cell.angle_gamma   90.00
#
_symmetry.space_group_name_H-M   'P 1'
#
loop_
_entity.id
_entity.type
_entity.pdbx_description
1 polymer ?
#
loop_
_entity_poly.entity_id
_entity_poly.type
_entity_poly.pdbx_seq_one_letter_code
_entity_poly.pdbx_strand_id
1 'polypeptide(L)'
;ETRQFSHFTGRTDKQDKTFTQKMREKIDSLKGKFEYARRLATVEPVFADIRSNLGLDRFSHRGKKKVSVQWRLYCIVHNLLKVHRYGYGFT
;
A
#
# COMPACT_ATOMS: atom_id res chain seq x y z
N GLU A 1 -10.75 3.65 -19.97
CA GLU A 1 -10.86 4.66 -18.89
C GLU A 1 -9.49 5.23 -18.59
N THR A 2 -9.33 6.54 -18.73
CA THR A 2 -8.04 7.23 -18.58
C THR A 2 -7.93 7.76 -17.15
N ARG A 3 -7.07 7.14 -16.34
CA ARG A 3 -6.86 7.53 -14.93
C ARG A 3 -6.08 8.84 -14.88
N GLN A 4 -6.65 9.89 -14.27
CA GLN A 4 -6.00 11.20 -14.14
C GLN A 4 -4.92 11.16 -13.05
N PHE A 5 -3.69 11.59 -13.36
CA PHE A 5 -2.61 11.77 -12.38
C PHE A 5 -1.82 13.05 -12.64
N SER A 6 -1.38 13.68 -11.55
CA SER A 6 -0.56 14.88 -11.54
C SER A 6 0.89 14.57 -11.93
N HIS A 7 1.39 15.26 -12.95
CA HIS A 7 2.75 15.13 -13.45
C HIS A 7 3.62 16.22 -12.83
N PHE A 8 4.53 15.86 -11.93
CA PHE A 8 5.51 16.78 -11.35
C PHE A 8 6.85 16.65 -12.09
N THR A 9 7.21 17.64 -12.90
CA THR A 9 8.51 17.72 -13.58
C THR A 9 9.57 18.27 -12.63
N GLY A 10 10.22 17.39 -11.87
CA GLY A 10 11.47 17.71 -11.19
C GLY A 10 12.67 17.56 -12.13
N ARG A 11 13.59 18.53 -12.08
CA ARG A 11 14.87 18.56 -12.83
C ARG A 11 15.55 17.19 -12.79
N THR A 12 15.58 16.49 -13.92
CA THR A 12 16.31 15.23 -14.08
C THR A 12 17.35 15.43 -15.17
N ASP A 13 18.62 15.53 -14.79
CA ASP A 13 19.75 15.49 -15.71
C ASP A 13 19.93 14.06 -16.26
N LYS A 14 20.09 13.95 -17.58
CA LYS A 14 20.57 12.77 -18.35
C LYS A 14 19.94 11.40 -18.02
N GLN A 15 18.61 11.27 -18.07
CA GLN A 15 17.97 9.95 -18.24
C GLN A 15 16.76 10.05 -19.17
N ASP A 16 16.73 9.22 -20.22
CA ASP A 16 15.66 9.20 -21.25
C ASP A 16 14.26 8.93 -20.67
N LYS A 17 14.18 8.27 -19.51
CA LYS A 17 12.91 8.01 -18.79
C LYS A 17 13.05 8.20 -17.30
N THR A 18 12.10 8.94 -16.71
CA THR A 18 12.00 9.11 -15.26
C THR A 18 11.59 7.79 -14.58
N PHE A 19 11.91 7.64 -13.28
CA PHE A 19 11.47 6.47 -12.51
C PHE A 19 9.94 6.28 -12.53
N THR A 20 9.19 7.38 -12.55
CA THR A 20 7.73 7.37 -12.67
C THR A 20 7.27 6.77 -13.99
N GLN A 21 7.90 7.13 -15.11
CA GLN A 21 7.60 6.56 -16.43
C GLN A 21 7.91 5.06 -16.48
N LYS A 22 9.06 4.64 -15.93
CA LYS A 22 9.41 3.21 -15.83
C LYS A 22 8.39 2.41 -15.03
N MET A 23 7.91 2.95 -13.90
CA MET A 23 6.86 2.30 -13.12
C MET A 23 5.50 2.27 -13.83
N ARG A 24 5.16 3.30 -14.61
CA ARG A 24 3.96 3.30 -15.44
C ARG A 24 3.99 2.15 -16.44
N GLU A 25 5.07 2.04 -17.22
CA GLU A 25 5.25 0.98 -18.21
C GLU A 25 5.15 -0.42 -17.57
N LYS A 26 5.72 -0.59 -16.37
CA LYS A 26 5.62 -1.84 -15.61
C LYS A 26 4.17 -2.17 -15.23
N ILE A 27 3.42 -1.21 -14.70
CA ILE A 27 2.03 -1.41 -14.27
C ILE A 27 1.09 -1.64 -15.47
N ASP A 28 1.32 -0.93 -16.58
CA ASP A 28 0.45 -0.96 -17.75
C ASP A 28 0.62 -2.23 -18.62
N SER A 29 1.70 -2.98 -18.43
CA SER A 29 1.87 -4.31 -19.03
C SER A 29 0.72 -5.26 -18.64
N LEU A 30 0.37 -6.24 -19.49
CA LEU A 30 -0.70 -7.20 -19.21
C LEU A 30 -0.48 -7.93 -17.87
N LYS A 31 0.74 -8.39 -17.63
CA LYS A 31 1.15 -9.01 -16.37
C LYS A 31 1.05 -8.03 -15.19
N GLY A 32 1.49 -6.79 -15.40
CA GLY A 32 1.43 -5.71 -14.40
C GLY A 32 -0.01 -5.41 -13.97
N LYS A 33 -0.94 -5.32 -14.92
CA LYS A 33 -2.36 -5.10 -14.66
C LYS A 33 -2.98 -6.22 -13.85
N PHE A 34 -2.67 -7.48 -14.20
CA PHE A 34 -3.18 -8.64 -13.47
C PHE A 34 -2.68 -8.65 -12.01
N GLU A 35 -1.38 -8.48 -11.80
CA GLU A 35 -0.81 -8.45 -10.43
C GLU A 35 -1.28 -7.23 -9.64
N TYR A 36 -1.43 -6.07 -10.29
CA TYR A 36 -1.94 -4.86 -9.64
C TYR A 36 -3.41 -5.02 -9.23
N ALA A 37 -4.24 -5.67 -10.06
CA ALA A 37 -5.64 -5.94 -9.74
C ALA A 37 -5.80 -6.80 -8.48
N ARG A 38 -4.89 -7.75 -8.22
CA ARG A 38 -4.91 -8.58 -6.99
C ARG A 38 -4.80 -7.76 -5.70
N ARG A 39 -4.26 -6.54 -5.76
CA ARG A 39 -4.13 -5.67 -4.58
C ARG A 39 -5.49 -5.26 -4.02
N LEU A 40 -6.51 -5.16 -4.87
CA LEU A 40 -7.86 -4.84 -4.48
C LEU A 40 -8.45 -5.88 -3.51
N ALA A 41 -8.16 -7.16 -3.76
CA ALA A 41 -8.63 -8.25 -2.89
C ALA A 41 -7.71 -8.51 -1.68
N THR A 42 -6.42 -8.18 -1.79
CA THR A 42 -5.42 -8.59 -0.78
C THR A 42 -4.97 -7.44 0.12
N VAL A 43 -4.53 -6.33 -0.47
CA VAL A 43 -3.84 -5.25 0.23
C VAL A 43 -4.81 -4.15 0.66
N GLU A 44 -5.77 -3.79 -0.19
CA GLU A 44 -6.74 -2.74 0.12
C GLU A 44 -7.59 -3.03 1.36
N PRO A 45 -8.07 -4.27 1.62
CA PRO A 45 -8.82 -4.56 2.84
C PRO A 45 -8.00 -4.39 4.12
N VAL A 46 -6.69 -4.67 4.06
CA VAL A 46 -5.77 -4.46 5.20
C VAL A 46 -5.66 -2.97 5.53
N PHE A 47 -5.48 -2.13 4.50
CA PHE A 47 -5.44 -0.68 4.69
C PHE A 47 -6.78 -0.11 5.16
N ALA A 48 -7.90 -0.62 4.63
CA ALA A 48 -9.23 -0.22 5.04
C ALA A 48 -9.48 -0.56 6.52
N ASP A 49 -9.13 -1.77 6.97
CA ASP A 49 -9.28 -2.17 8.38
C ASP A 49 -8.41 -1.32 9.31
N ILE A 50 -7.13 -1.12 8.96
CA ILE A 50 -6.21 -0.30 9.76
C ILE A 50 -6.70 1.15 9.88
N ARG A 51 -7.26 1.72 8.81
CA ARG A 51 -7.74 3.10 8.81
C ARG A 51 -9.10 3.22 9.50
N SER A 52 -10.10 2.46 9.05
CA SER A 52 -11.49 2.63 9.45
C SER A 52 -11.83 1.93 10.76
N ASN A 53 -11.30 0.72 11.01
CA ASN A 53 -11.64 -0.05 12.21
C ASN A 53 -10.63 0.17 13.34
N LEU A 54 -9.33 0.23 13.01
CA LEU A 54 -8.29 0.48 14.02
C LEU A 54 -8.02 1.99 14.25
N GLY A 55 -8.50 2.87 13.36
CA GLY A 55 -8.45 4.32 13.55
C GLY A 55 -7.10 4.98 13.24
N LEU A 56 -6.22 4.36 12.43
CA LEU A 56 -4.94 4.95 12.04
C LEU A 56 -5.06 5.79 10.75
N ASP A 57 -5.68 6.96 10.85
CA ASP A 57 -5.73 7.93 9.74
C ASP A 57 -4.43 8.72 9.57
N ARG A 58 -3.74 8.98 10.68
CA ARG A 58 -2.49 9.76 10.73
C ARG A 58 -1.50 9.12 11.67
N PHE A 59 -0.23 9.20 11.33
CA PHE A 59 0.83 8.83 12.27
C PHE A 59 0.91 9.84 13.41
N SER A 60 0.99 9.33 14.64
CA SER A 60 1.03 10.15 15.85
C SER A 60 2.45 10.64 16.15
N HIS A 61 3.45 9.91 15.65
CA HIS A 61 4.86 10.18 15.90
C HIS A 61 5.55 10.81 14.70
N ARG A 62 6.63 11.55 14.96
CA ARG A 62 7.55 12.04 13.94
C ARG A 62 8.85 11.24 13.94
N GLY A 63 9.42 11.06 12.76
CA GLY A 63 10.67 10.32 12.54
C GLY A 63 10.45 8.85 12.19
N LYS A 64 11.24 8.35 11.21
CA LYS A 64 11.12 7.02 10.61
C LYS A 64 11.08 5.89 11.65
N LYS A 65 11.93 5.96 12.68
CA LYS A 65 12.01 4.92 13.71
C LYS A 65 10.69 4.77 14.47
N LYS A 66 10.13 5.87 14.98
CA LYS A 66 8.89 5.85 15.77
C LYS A 66 7.67 5.51 14.91
N VAL A 67 7.58 6.07 13.71
CA VAL A 67 6.52 5.76 12.75
C VAL A 67 6.54 4.28 12.35
N SER A 68 7.73 3.70 12.13
CA SER A 68 7.87 2.27 11.81
C SER A 68 7.37 1.37 12.95
N VAL A 69 7.66 1.73 14.20
CA VAL A 69 7.14 1.00 15.37
C VAL A 69 5.61 1.08 15.43
N GLN A 70 5.05 2.28 15.30
CA GLN A 70 3.60 2.48 15.26
C GLN A 70 2.96 1.65 14.15
N TRP A 71 3.48 1.72 12.92
CA TRP A 71 2.98 0.97 11.79
C TRP A 71 3.00 -0.54 12.03
N ARG A 72 4.13 -1.08 12.51
CA ARG A 72 4.27 -2.51 12.82
C ARG A 72 3.30 -2.97 13.89
N LEU A 73 3.06 -2.16 14.92
CA LEU A 73 2.09 -2.48 15.98
C LEU A 73 0.68 -2.64 15.41
N TYR A 74 0.24 -1.71 14.56
CA TYR A 74 -1.08 -1.80 13.90
C TYR A 74 -1.18 -3.03 12.98
N CYS A 75 -0.12 -3.36 12.24
CA CYS A 75 -0.09 -4.59 11.44
C CYS A 75 -0.20 -5.86 12.32
N ILE A 76 0.45 -5.88 13.49
CA ILE A 76 0.34 -7.01 14.43
C ILE A 76 -1.11 -7.13 14.92
N VAL A 77 -1.73 -6.03 15.35
CA VAL A 77 -3.12 -6.01 15.83
C VAL A 77 -4.07 -6.52 14.74
N HIS A 78 -3.93 -6.02 13.51
CA HIS A 78 -4.73 -6.50 12.37
C HIS A 78 -4.60 -8.03 12.18
N ASN A 79 -3.38 -8.54 12.16
CA ASN A 79 -3.12 -9.97 11.98
C ASN A 79 -3.69 -10.82 13.13
N LEU A 80 -3.56 -10.36 14.38
CA LEU A 80 -4.12 -11.03 15.54
C LEU A 80 -5.65 -11.08 15.47
N LEU A 81 -6.31 -10.00 15.06
CA LEU A 81 -7.76 -9.98 14.87
C LEU A 81 -8.21 -10.94 13.76
N LYS A 82 -7.42 -11.08 12.69
CA LYS A 82 -7.66 -12.07 11.64
C LYS A 82 -7.58 -13.50 12.19
N VAL A 83 -6.54 -13.83 12.94
CA VAL A 83 -6.39 -15.16 13.56
C VAL A 83 -7.49 -15.41 14.57
N HIS A 84 -7.82 -14.44 15.42
CA HIS A 84 -8.88 -14.60 16.42
C HIS A 84 -10.27 -14.85 15.78
N ARG A 85 -10.60 -14.13 14.70
CA ARG A 85 -11.92 -14.23 14.03
C ARG A 85 -12.05 -15.45 13.13
N TYR A 86 -10.98 -15.84 12.43
CA TYR A 86 -11.05 -16.86 11.39
C TYR A 86 -10.23 -18.11 11.71
N GLY A 87 -9.36 -18.08 12.73
CA GLY A 87 -8.41 -19.15 13.06
C GLY A 87 -9.07 -20.45 13.50
N TYR A 88 -10.20 -20.38 14.20
CA TYR A 88 -10.97 -21.57 14.60
C TYR A 88 -11.53 -22.38 13.41
N GLY A 89 -11.64 -21.77 12.22
CA GLY A 89 -12.05 -22.49 11.01
C GLY A 89 -10.93 -23.30 10.35
N PHE A 90 -9.71 -23.26 10.89
CA PHE A 90 -8.53 -23.95 10.36
C PHE A 90 -7.98 -25.03 11.31
N THR A 91 -8.63 -25.24 12.46
CA THR A 91 -8.36 -26.32 13.44
C THR A 91 -9.47 -27.34 13.40
#